data_AF-A0A3D4EU52-F1
#
_entry.id   AF-A0A3D4EU52-F1
#
_cell.length_a   1.000
_cell.length_b   1.000
_cell.length_c   1.000
_cell.angle_alpha   90.00
_cell.angle_beta   90.00
_cell.angle_gamma   90.00
#
_symmetry.space_group_name_H-M   'P 1'
#
loop_
_entity.id
_entity.type
_entity.pdbx_description
1 polymer ?
#
loop_
_entity_poly.entity_id
_entity_poly.type
_entity_poly.pdbx_seq_one_letter_code
_entity_poly.pdbx_strand_id
1 'polypeptide(L)'
;MNSGNLLRGTLLLGLIWAVVWGITSWSGSRKATPAKVSGMIRQAEFENWSVGEITGHSESRSEQRIERIDEIAGTLNRLDLRQRKELDEKGDVIDMFFRFSKEEKLYFVNLIFNENMERLMKSFDEMPPEERQKMVERSVQDMKDGKGAEALARLKEEDPEILKVVISKGFSSYYQGASADIKMSLLPFMDAVGEIVQGFAKPKVGL
;
A
#
# COMPACT_ATOMS: atom_id res chain seq x y z
N MET A 1 -51.87 1.79 -26.73
CA MET A 1 -50.43 1.99 -26.43
C MET A 1 -49.65 1.36 -27.58
N ASN A 2 -48.94 2.14 -28.40
CA ASN A 2 -48.33 1.61 -29.63
C ASN A 2 -47.14 0.71 -29.30
N SER A 3 -47.26 -0.59 -29.56
CA SER A 3 -46.22 -1.59 -29.34
C SER A 3 -44.86 -1.22 -29.98
N GLY A 4 -44.86 -0.44 -31.07
CA GLY A 4 -43.64 0.07 -31.70
C GLY A 4 -42.87 1.11 -30.87
N ASN A 5 -43.55 1.94 -30.06
CA ASN A 5 -42.88 2.90 -29.17
C ASN A 5 -42.32 2.20 -27.94
N LEU A 6 -43.00 1.17 -27.43
CA LEU A 6 -42.49 0.31 -26.36
C LEU A 6 -41.24 -0.45 -26.81
N LEU A 7 -41.25 -1.04 -28.00
CA LEU A 7 -40.09 -1.77 -28.54
C LEU A 7 -38.87 -0.87 -28.73
N ARG A 8 -39.06 0.35 -29.26
CA ARG A 8 -37.97 1.34 -29.40
C ARG A 8 -37.45 1.80 -28.04
N GLY A 9 -38.34 2.00 -27.06
CA GLY A 9 -37.97 2.32 -25.69
C GLY A 9 -37.13 1.22 -25.05
N THR A 10 -37.52 -0.03 -25.18
CA THR A 10 -36.78 -1.19 -24.67
C THR A 10 -35.42 -1.34 -25.36
N LEU A 11 -35.34 -1.14 -26.68
CA LEU A 11 -34.07 -1.18 -27.42
C LEU A 11 -33.11 -0.08 -26.97
N LEU A 12 -33.57 1.15 -26.82
CA LEU A 12 -32.76 2.26 -26.31
C LEU A 12 -32.27 1.98 -24.89
N LEU A 13 -33.14 1.46 -24.02
CA LEU A 13 -32.77 1.11 -22.65
C LEU A 13 -31.71 0.01 -22.61
N GLY A 14 -31.87 -1.04 -23.43
CA GLY A 14 -30.90 -2.12 -23.55
C GLY A 14 -29.54 -1.64 -24.05
N LEU A 15 -29.53 -0.70 -25.01
CA LEU A 15 -28.31 -0.12 -25.56
C LEU A 15 -27.58 0.74 -24.52
N ILE A 16 -28.32 1.54 -23.74
CA ILE A 16 -27.76 2.32 -22.63
C ILE A 16 -27.15 1.37 -21.58
N TRP A 17 -27.86 0.30 -21.20
CA TRP A 17 -27.34 -0.68 -20.24
C TRP A 17 -26.11 -1.43 -20.77
N ALA A 18 -26.06 -1.75 -22.06
CA ALA A 18 -24.88 -2.35 -22.68
C ALA A 18 -23.67 -1.41 -22.66
N VAL A 19 -23.87 -0.11 -22.91
CA VAL A 19 -22.82 0.91 -22.81
C VAL A 19 -22.35 1.07 -21.36
N VAL A 20 -23.28 1.17 -20.40
CA VAL A 20 -22.96 1.24 -18.97
C VAL A 20 -22.17 0.00 -18.55
N TRP A 21 -22.61 -1.20 -18.92
CA TRP A 21 -21.92 -2.45 -18.61
C TRP A 21 -20.53 -2.53 -19.26
N GLY A 22 -20.40 -2.07 -20.51
CA GLY A 22 -19.10 -1.97 -21.19
C GLY A 22 -18.14 -1.03 -20.44
N ILE A 23 -18.61 0.15 -20.03
CA ILE A 23 -17.80 1.14 -19.29
C ILE A 23 -17.46 0.63 -17.89
N THR A 24 -18.40 0.02 -17.16
CA THR A 24 -18.17 -0.48 -15.81
C THR A 24 -17.26 -1.71 -15.79
N SER A 25 -17.39 -2.62 -16.76
CA SER A 25 -16.49 -3.77 -16.92
C SER A 25 -15.06 -3.32 -17.28
N TRP A 26 -14.94 -2.36 -18.20
CA TRP A 26 -13.65 -1.78 -18.58
C TRP A 26 -12.99 -0.95 -17.47
N SER A 27 -13.79 -0.23 -16.68
CA SER A 27 -13.33 0.49 -15.49
C SER A 27 -12.94 -0.47 -14.37
N GLY A 28 -13.71 -1.55 -14.17
CA GLY A 28 -13.49 -2.55 -13.13
C GLY A 28 -12.14 -3.26 -13.28
N SER A 29 -11.73 -3.61 -14.50
CA SER A 29 -10.42 -4.22 -14.76
C SER A 29 -9.24 -3.29 -14.46
N ARG A 30 -9.44 -1.97 -14.51
CA ARG A 30 -8.42 -0.95 -14.21
C ARG A 30 -8.40 -0.49 -12.75
N LYS A 31 -9.48 -0.71 -11.98
CA LYS A 31 -9.52 -0.32 -10.57
C LYS A 31 -8.48 -1.12 -9.78
N ALA A 32 -7.58 -0.41 -9.12
CA ALA A 32 -6.72 -0.99 -8.10
C ALA A 32 -7.58 -1.32 -6.88
N THR A 33 -7.49 -2.56 -6.40
CA THR A 33 -8.20 -3.01 -5.19
C THR A 33 -7.27 -3.93 -4.40
N PRO A 34 -7.45 -4.06 -3.08
CA PRO A 34 -6.68 -4.99 -2.25
C PRO A 34 -6.73 -6.42 -2.81
N ALA A 35 -7.92 -6.91 -3.17
CA ALA A 35 -8.10 -8.25 -3.72
C ALA A 35 -7.35 -8.45 -5.05
N LYS A 36 -7.28 -7.42 -5.91
CA LYS A 36 -6.50 -7.48 -7.14
C LYS A 36 -5.02 -7.62 -6.86
N VAL A 37 -4.48 -6.85 -5.92
CA VAL A 37 -3.06 -6.94 -5.54
C VAL A 37 -2.75 -8.33 -4.96
N SER A 38 -3.53 -8.82 -4.00
CA SER A 38 -3.40 -10.19 -3.47
C SER A 38 -3.45 -11.25 -4.57
N GLY A 39 -4.35 -11.09 -5.56
CA GLY A 39 -4.48 -12.00 -6.70
C GLY A 39 -3.23 -11.99 -7.60
N MET A 40 -2.68 -10.81 -7.89
CA MET A 40 -1.45 -10.66 -8.67
C MET A 40 -0.26 -11.30 -7.95
N ILE A 41 -0.13 -11.10 -6.63
CA ILE A 41 0.92 -11.71 -5.81
C ILE A 41 0.84 -13.24 -5.87
N ARG A 42 -0.36 -13.80 -5.70
CA ARG A 42 -0.57 -15.26 -5.77
C ARG A 42 -0.27 -15.82 -7.15
N GLN A 43 -0.70 -15.13 -8.22
CA GLN A 43 -0.47 -15.55 -9.59
C GLN A 43 1.01 -15.46 -10.00
N ALA A 44 1.77 -14.54 -9.42
CA ALA A 44 3.19 -14.39 -9.71
C ALA A 44 4.04 -15.53 -9.13
N GLU A 45 3.52 -16.29 -8.14
CA GLU A 45 4.19 -17.45 -7.52
C GLU A 45 5.68 -17.20 -7.21
N PHE A 46 6.01 -16.05 -6.62
CA PHE A 46 7.39 -15.67 -6.35
C PHE A 46 8.13 -16.76 -5.57
N GLU A 47 9.10 -17.40 -6.24
CA GLU A 47 10.10 -18.26 -5.63
C GLU A 47 10.87 -17.49 -4.55
N ASN A 48 11.34 -18.19 -3.52
CA ASN A 48 12.10 -17.55 -2.46
C ASN A 48 13.56 -17.36 -2.90
N TRP A 49 13.93 -16.11 -3.19
CA TRP A 49 15.28 -15.69 -3.57
C TRP A 49 15.96 -14.88 -2.44
N SER A 50 15.43 -14.97 -1.22
CA SER A 50 15.97 -14.24 -0.06
C SER A 50 17.26 -14.87 0.51
N VAL A 51 17.56 -16.12 0.14
CA VAL A 51 18.71 -16.90 0.64
C VAL A 51 19.53 -17.42 -0.54
N GLY A 52 20.79 -17.01 -0.63
CA GLY A 52 21.76 -17.49 -1.62
C GLY A 52 22.19 -16.43 -2.63
N GLU A 53 23.38 -16.61 -3.22
CA GLU A 53 23.81 -15.80 -4.36
C GLU A 53 23.01 -16.19 -5.62
N ILE A 54 22.66 -15.20 -6.44
CA ILE A 54 21.96 -15.33 -7.74
C ILE A 54 22.90 -15.98 -8.77
N THR A 55 23.42 -17.18 -8.51
CA THR A 55 24.43 -17.84 -9.35
C THR A 55 23.84 -18.87 -10.31
N GLY A 56 22.51 -18.96 -10.41
CA GLY A 56 21.83 -19.95 -11.26
C GLY A 56 20.56 -19.49 -11.99
N HIS A 57 20.20 -18.19 -11.92
CA HIS A 57 19.00 -17.69 -12.59
C HIS A 57 19.33 -17.13 -13.97
N SER A 58 18.55 -17.48 -14.99
CA SER A 58 18.70 -16.87 -16.32
C SER A 58 18.28 -15.40 -16.26
N GLU A 59 18.95 -14.56 -17.06
CA GLU A 59 18.64 -13.13 -17.19
C GLU A 59 17.16 -12.90 -17.51
N SER A 60 16.60 -13.65 -18.46
CA SER A 60 15.18 -13.60 -18.81
C SER A 60 14.23 -13.90 -17.64
N ARG A 61 14.61 -14.79 -16.70
CA ARG A 61 13.79 -15.04 -15.50
C ARG A 61 13.83 -13.86 -14.53
N SER A 62 15.00 -13.24 -14.36
CA SER A 62 15.15 -12.04 -13.54
C SER A 62 14.30 -10.90 -14.11
N GLU A 63 14.35 -10.66 -15.42
CA GLU A 63 13.57 -9.62 -16.10
C GLU A 63 12.06 -9.82 -15.91
N GLN A 64 11.54 -11.03 -16.15
CA GLN A 64 10.11 -11.34 -15.95
C GLN A 64 9.69 -11.09 -14.49
N ARG A 65 10.55 -11.41 -13.54
CA ARG A 65 10.27 -11.23 -12.12
C ARG A 65 10.22 -9.74 -11.76
N ILE A 66 11.14 -8.94 -12.28
CA ILE A 66 11.11 -7.48 -12.14
C ILE A 66 9.85 -6.87 -12.77
N GLU A 67 9.43 -7.33 -13.95
CA GLU A 67 8.18 -6.88 -14.59
C GLU A 67 6.96 -7.15 -13.70
N ARG A 68 6.89 -8.32 -13.04
CA ARG A 68 5.81 -8.60 -12.08
C ARG A 68 5.86 -7.70 -10.85
N ILE A 69 7.06 -7.41 -10.34
CA ILE A 69 7.26 -6.49 -9.22
C ILE A 69 6.75 -5.09 -9.61
N ASP A 70 7.05 -4.62 -10.81
CA ASP A 70 6.57 -3.33 -11.35
C ASP A 70 5.05 -3.27 -11.42
N GLU A 71 4.40 -4.28 -12.00
CA GLU A 71 2.94 -4.32 -12.12
C GLU A 71 2.23 -4.30 -10.75
N ILE A 72 2.78 -5.05 -9.79
CA ILE A 72 2.27 -5.13 -8.42
C ILE A 72 2.47 -3.79 -7.71
N ALA A 73 3.68 -3.22 -7.75
CA ALA A 73 3.99 -1.94 -7.12
C ALA A 73 3.15 -0.80 -7.72
N GLY A 74 3.01 -0.75 -9.04
CA GLY A 74 2.17 0.22 -9.73
C GLY A 74 0.68 0.10 -9.37
N THR A 75 0.20 -1.12 -9.09
CA THR A 75 -1.17 -1.35 -8.61
C THR A 75 -1.33 -0.99 -7.14
N LEU A 76 -0.35 -1.33 -6.30
CA LEU A 76 -0.30 -0.98 -4.88
C LEU A 76 -0.31 0.54 -4.67
N ASN A 77 0.46 1.29 -5.46
CA ASN A 77 0.55 2.75 -5.39
C ASN A 77 -0.75 3.49 -5.70
N ARG A 78 -1.70 2.83 -6.37
CA ARG A 78 -3.02 3.38 -6.69
C ARG A 78 -4.06 3.10 -5.62
N LEU A 79 -3.72 2.32 -4.59
CA LEU A 79 -4.60 2.08 -3.45
C LEU A 79 -4.62 3.33 -2.56
N ASP A 80 -5.80 3.64 -2.02
CA ASP A 80 -5.92 4.62 -0.94
C ASP A 80 -5.42 4.04 0.41
N LEU A 81 -5.26 4.89 1.42
CA LEU A 81 -4.74 4.50 2.74
C LEU A 81 -5.54 3.36 3.39
N ARG A 82 -6.88 3.39 3.26
CA ARG A 82 -7.76 2.37 3.85
C ARG A 82 -7.60 1.03 3.14
N GLN A 83 -7.47 1.06 1.81
CA GLN A 83 -7.21 -0.12 1.01
C GLN A 83 -5.82 -0.71 1.29
N ARG A 84 -4.80 0.13 1.47
CA ARG A 84 -3.45 -0.32 1.87
C ARG A 84 -3.48 -1.00 3.23
N LYS A 85 -4.19 -0.43 4.20
CA LYS A 85 -4.39 -1.02 5.52
C LYS A 85 -5.09 -2.39 5.44
N GLU A 86 -6.17 -2.50 4.67
CA GLU A 86 -6.86 -3.79 4.46
C GLU A 86 -5.94 -4.85 3.83
N LEU A 87 -5.06 -4.42 2.93
CA LEU A 87 -4.09 -5.31 2.28
C LEU A 87 -2.96 -5.73 3.24
N ASP A 88 -2.45 -4.79 4.05
CA ASP A 88 -1.42 -5.04 5.06
C ASP A 88 -1.91 -6.06 6.10
N GLU A 89 -3.18 -5.96 6.53
CA GLU A 89 -3.81 -6.94 7.42
C GLU A 89 -3.83 -8.38 6.88
N LYS A 90 -3.68 -8.58 5.57
CA LYS A 90 -3.63 -9.91 4.96
C LYS A 90 -2.21 -10.48 4.93
N GLY A 91 -1.18 -9.67 5.12
CA GLY A 91 0.22 -10.08 5.07
C GLY A 91 0.76 -10.40 3.67
N ASP A 92 -0.08 -10.44 2.62
CA ASP A 92 0.35 -10.89 1.28
C ASP A 92 1.56 -10.09 0.74
N VAL A 93 1.60 -8.77 0.97
CA VAL A 93 2.67 -7.89 0.48
C VAL A 93 3.97 -8.10 1.26
N ILE A 94 3.90 -8.22 2.59
CA ILE A 94 5.09 -8.41 3.43
C ILE A 94 5.69 -9.81 3.19
N ASP A 95 4.85 -10.83 3.05
CA ASP A 95 5.27 -12.19 2.73
C ASP A 95 5.94 -12.28 1.35
N MET A 96 5.38 -11.58 0.35
CA MET A 96 6.00 -11.45 -0.96
C MET A 96 7.37 -10.76 -0.86
N PHE A 97 7.43 -9.63 -0.16
CA PHE A 97 8.65 -8.85 0.01
C PHE A 97 9.78 -9.67 0.65
N PHE A 98 9.47 -10.52 1.64
CA PHE A 98 10.49 -11.36 2.27
C PHE A 98 11.02 -12.48 1.37
N ARG A 99 10.38 -12.80 0.24
CA ARG A 99 10.88 -13.75 -0.76
C ARG A 99 11.79 -13.11 -1.80
N PHE A 100 11.89 -11.79 -1.81
CA PHE A 100 12.71 -11.06 -2.76
C PHE A 100 14.21 -11.19 -2.45
N SER A 101 15.03 -11.11 -3.49
CA SER A 101 16.47 -10.89 -3.34
C SER A 101 16.73 -9.51 -2.72
N LYS A 102 17.97 -9.25 -2.29
CA LYS A 102 18.35 -7.95 -1.71
C LYS A 102 18.10 -6.79 -2.69
N GLU A 103 18.40 -7.00 -3.96
CA GLU A 103 18.25 -6.03 -5.04
C GLU A 103 16.77 -5.76 -5.32
N GLU A 104 15.97 -6.82 -5.40
CA GLU A 104 14.52 -6.76 -5.60
C GLU A 104 13.81 -6.03 -4.47
N LYS A 105 14.22 -6.27 -3.22
CA LYS A 105 13.70 -5.55 -2.04
C LYS A 105 13.91 -4.05 -2.17
N LEU A 106 15.15 -3.64 -2.50
CA LEU A 106 15.48 -2.23 -2.67
C LEU A 106 14.68 -1.62 -3.83
N TYR A 107 14.58 -2.34 -4.94
CA TYR A 107 13.83 -1.92 -6.11
C TYR A 107 12.34 -1.70 -5.78
N PHE A 108 11.69 -2.69 -5.16
CA PHE A 108 10.29 -2.62 -4.78
C PHE A 108 9.98 -1.46 -3.83
N VAL A 109 10.80 -1.26 -2.79
CA VAL A 109 10.63 -0.17 -1.84
C VAL A 109 10.73 1.20 -2.53
N ASN A 110 11.65 1.36 -3.48
CA ASN A 110 11.78 2.60 -4.23
C ASN A 110 10.57 2.85 -5.14
N LEU A 111 9.94 1.80 -5.69
CA LEU A 111 8.74 1.94 -6.50
C LEU A 111 7.52 2.37 -5.69
N ILE A 112 7.31 1.77 -4.51
CA ILE A 112 6.14 2.05 -3.67
C ILE A 112 6.26 3.37 -2.89
N PHE A 113 7.47 3.91 -2.83
CA PHE A 113 7.74 5.24 -2.31
C PHE A 113 7.48 6.30 -3.39
N ASN A 114 6.22 6.72 -3.47
CA ASN A 114 5.77 7.69 -4.48
C ASN A 114 5.71 9.13 -3.92
N GLU A 115 5.41 10.10 -4.79
CA GLU A 115 5.29 11.51 -4.41
C GLU A 115 4.28 11.78 -3.28
N ASN A 116 3.20 10.98 -3.16
CA ASN A 116 2.25 11.16 -2.05
C ASN A 116 2.91 10.85 -0.71
N MET A 117 3.75 9.80 -0.67
CA MET A 117 4.49 9.44 0.53
C MET A 117 5.53 10.52 0.87
N GLU A 118 6.21 11.05 -0.14
CA GLU A 118 7.14 12.17 0.04
C GLU A 118 6.44 13.43 0.57
N ARG A 119 5.25 13.76 0.02
CA ARG A 119 4.43 14.87 0.50
C ARG A 119 3.98 14.68 1.94
N LEU A 120 3.58 13.46 2.31
CA LEU A 120 3.19 13.13 3.69
C LEU A 120 4.37 13.31 4.65
N MET A 121 5.56 12.78 4.31
CA MET A 121 6.76 12.95 5.13
C MET A 121 7.10 14.42 5.30
N LYS A 122 7.14 15.20 4.21
CA LYS A 122 7.41 16.64 4.27
C LYS A 122 6.42 17.36 5.18
N SER A 123 5.13 17.10 5.00
CA SER A 123 4.07 17.71 5.82
C SER A 123 4.22 17.35 7.30
N PHE A 124 4.56 16.09 7.61
CA PHE A 124 4.80 15.64 8.97
C PHE A 124 6.06 16.27 9.57
N ASP A 125 7.15 16.33 8.81
CA ASP A 125 8.45 16.84 9.26
C ASP A 125 8.45 18.35 9.51
N GLU A 126 7.58 19.10 8.83
CA GLU A 126 7.33 20.53 9.05
C GLU A 126 6.60 20.81 10.37
N MET A 127 5.96 19.80 10.99
CA MET A 127 5.25 19.97 12.27
C MET A 127 6.23 20.12 13.45
N PRO A 128 5.89 20.95 14.45
CA PRO A 128 6.62 21.01 15.71
C PRO A 128 6.71 19.63 16.39
N PRO A 129 7.79 19.32 17.13
CA PRO A 129 7.96 18.02 17.79
C PRO A 129 6.79 17.61 18.68
N GLU A 130 6.17 18.57 19.38
CA GLU A 130 5.00 18.31 20.24
C GLU A 130 3.76 17.87 19.46
N GLU A 131 3.56 18.42 18.25
CA GLU A 131 2.45 18.04 17.38
C GLU A 131 2.71 16.66 16.76
N ARG A 132 3.95 16.41 16.29
CA ARG A 132 4.38 15.08 15.84
C ARG A 132 4.18 14.03 16.91
N GLN A 133 4.53 14.34 18.16
CA GLN A 133 4.31 13.45 19.30
C GLN A 133 2.84 13.06 19.44
N LYS A 134 1.93 14.04 19.42
CA LYS A 134 0.48 13.77 19.52
C LYS A 134 -0.02 12.87 18.38
N MET A 135 0.43 13.11 17.16
CA MET A 135 0.04 12.30 16.00
C MET A 135 0.57 10.86 16.13
N VAL A 136 1.86 10.71 16.47
CA VAL A 136 2.49 9.40 16.64
C VAL A 136 1.85 8.61 17.78
N GLU A 137 1.63 9.22 18.94
CA GLU A 137 0.99 8.56 20.08
C GLU A 137 -0.42 8.08 19.73
N ARG A 138 -1.20 8.90 19.03
CA ARG A 138 -2.53 8.53 18.56
C ARG A 138 -2.47 7.40 17.54
N SER A 139 -1.58 7.45 16.55
CA SER A 139 -1.40 6.35 15.57
C SER A 139 -0.98 5.05 16.24
N VAL A 140 -0.05 5.12 17.20
CA VAL A 140 0.39 3.96 17.97
C VAL A 140 -0.78 3.34 18.74
N GLN A 141 -1.63 4.17 19.35
CA GLN A 141 -2.81 3.70 20.04
C GLN A 141 -3.81 3.05 19.07
N ASP A 142 -4.13 3.72 17.96
CA ASP A 142 -5.05 3.21 16.93
C ASP A 142 -4.54 1.88 16.30
N MET A 143 -3.22 1.72 16.15
CA MET A 143 -2.62 0.48 15.67
C MET A 143 -2.71 -0.66 16.69
N LYS A 144 -2.51 -0.38 17.98
CA LYS A 144 -2.65 -1.36 19.06
C LYS A 144 -4.08 -1.85 19.24
N ASP A 145 -5.05 -0.94 19.10
CA ASP A 145 -6.47 -1.24 19.27
C ASP A 145 -7.08 -1.94 18.04
N GLY A 146 -6.33 -2.00 16.94
CA GLY A 146 -6.71 -2.66 15.70
C GLY A 146 -5.76 -3.81 15.31
N LYS A 147 -5.80 -4.20 14.03
CA LYS A 147 -4.94 -5.24 13.46
C LYS A 147 -3.52 -4.76 13.10
N GLY A 148 -3.18 -3.51 13.41
CA GLY A 148 -1.85 -2.94 13.17
C GLY A 148 -0.81 -3.29 14.26
N ALA A 149 -1.21 -4.01 15.30
CA ALA A 149 -0.35 -4.32 16.44
C ALA A 149 0.90 -5.14 16.03
N GLU A 150 0.74 -6.07 15.09
CA GLU A 150 1.85 -6.89 14.59
C GLU A 150 2.87 -6.06 13.79
N ALA A 151 2.40 -5.20 12.88
CA ALA A 151 3.25 -4.29 12.13
C ALA A 151 4.03 -3.36 13.08
N LEU A 152 3.37 -2.83 14.10
CA LEU A 152 4.02 -2.01 15.12
C LEU A 152 5.04 -2.81 15.96
N ALA A 153 4.77 -4.07 16.26
CA ALA A 153 5.70 -4.93 16.98
C ALA A 153 6.96 -5.19 16.17
N ARG A 154 6.83 -5.59 14.90
CA ARG A 154 7.96 -5.76 13.97
C ARG A 154 8.78 -4.48 13.84
N LEU A 155 8.12 -3.34 13.71
CA LEU A 155 8.81 -2.05 13.60
C LEU A 155 9.71 -1.75 14.81
N LYS A 156 9.25 -2.09 16.02
CA LYS A 156 10.01 -1.90 17.27
C LYS A 156 11.08 -2.97 17.48
N GLU A 157 10.88 -4.16 16.93
CA GLU A 157 11.88 -5.23 16.95
C GLU A 157 13.07 -4.88 16.06
N GLU A 158 12.80 -4.34 14.86
CA GLU A 158 13.82 -3.84 13.93
C GLU A 158 14.57 -2.64 14.50
N ASP A 159 13.85 -1.68 15.11
CA ASP A 159 14.46 -0.53 15.77
C ASP A 159 13.63 -0.01 16.96
N PRO A 160 14.08 -0.26 18.20
CA PRO A 160 13.38 0.17 19.40
C PRO A 160 13.24 1.70 19.54
N GLU A 161 14.16 2.48 18.95
CA GLU A 161 14.19 3.94 19.07
C GLU A 161 13.43 4.65 17.95
N ILE A 162 12.87 3.90 16.99
CA ILE A 162 12.26 4.48 15.79
C ILE A 162 11.19 5.53 16.09
N LEU A 163 10.30 5.25 17.05
CA LEU A 163 9.22 6.18 17.39
C LEU A 163 9.77 7.51 17.91
N LYS A 164 10.81 7.45 18.74
CA LYS A 164 11.47 8.65 19.29
C LYS A 164 12.22 9.42 18.21
N VAL A 165 12.85 8.72 17.26
CA VAL A 165 13.50 9.34 16.11
C VAL A 165 12.48 10.03 15.20
N VAL A 166 11.37 9.38 14.88
CA VAL A 166 10.29 9.98 14.07
C VAL A 166 9.70 11.21 14.77
N ILE A 167 9.44 11.15 16.08
CA ILE A 167 8.92 12.28 16.87
C ILE A 167 9.90 13.45 16.90
N SER A 168 11.21 13.20 17.01
CA SER A 168 12.22 14.25 17.16
C SER A 168 12.73 14.80 15.83
N LYS A 169 13.02 13.94 14.85
CA LYS A 169 13.68 14.26 13.58
C LYS A 169 12.81 14.11 12.33
N GLY A 170 11.68 13.42 12.43
CA GLY A 170 10.74 13.25 11.33
C GLY A 170 10.94 11.95 10.57
N PHE A 171 10.04 11.65 9.64
CA PHE A 171 10.10 10.45 8.80
C PHE A 171 11.26 10.50 7.81
N SER A 172 11.57 11.68 7.23
CA SER A 172 12.63 11.78 6.21
C SER A 172 13.99 11.40 6.77
N SER A 173 14.28 11.80 8.01
CA SER A 173 15.55 11.47 8.69
C SER A 173 15.76 9.97 8.82
N TYR A 174 14.69 9.21 8.97
CA TYR A 174 14.75 7.76 9.12
C TYR A 174 14.79 7.06 7.76
N TYR A 175 13.98 7.55 6.82
CA TYR A 175 13.87 6.97 5.48
C TYR A 175 15.19 7.02 4.68
N GLN A 176 15.95 8.12 4.76
CA GLN A 176 17.15 8.30 3.93
C GLN A 176 18.27 7.28 4.20
N GLY A 177 18.40 6.80 5.44
CA GLY A 177 19.44 5.85 5.85
C GLY A 177 18.95 4.41 6.06
N ALA A 178 17.65 4.17 5.98
CA ALA A 178 17.06 2.88 6.32
C ALA A 178 17.32 1.80 5.25
N SER A 179 17.47 0.55 5.72
CA SER A 179 17.48 -0.64 4.85
C SER A 179 16.12 -0.83 4.18
N ALA A 180 16.06 -1.64 3.12
CA ALA A 180 14.79 -1.96 2.46
C ALA A 180 13.79 -2.60 3.43
N ASP A 181 14.25 -3.49 4.32
CA ASP A 181 13.42 -4.15 5.32
C ASP A 181 12.81 -3.14 6.30
N ILE A 182 13.62 -2.22 6.82
CA ILE A 182 13.16 -1.15 7.71
C ILE A 182 12.16 -0.23 7.00
N LYS A 183 12.45 0.18 5.76
CA LYS A 183 11.54 1.01 4.97
C LYS A 183 10.20 0.31 4.73
N MET A 184 10.21 -0.99 4.47
CA MET A 184 9.00 -1.77 4.28
C MET A 184 8.18 -1.86 5.58
N SER A 185 8.84 -2.16 6.71
CA SER A 185 8.22 -2.20 8.04
C SER A 185 7.65 -0.85 8.49
N LEU A 186 8.21 0.26 7.98
CA LEU A 186 7.77 1.61 8.30
C LEU A 186 6.43 1.99 7.62
N LEU A 187 6.11 1.42 6.46
CA LEU A 187 4.96 1.85 5.65
C LEU A 187 3.62 1.79 6.38
N PRO A 188 3.25 0.70 7.08
CA PRO A 188 1.96 0.65 7.79
C PRO A 188 1.85 1.73 8.87
N PHE A 189 2.97 2.07 9.51
CA PHE A 189 3.01 3.14 10.50
C PHE A 189 2.88 4.53 9.86
N MET A 190 3.53 4.76 8.71
CA MET A 190 3.34 6.00 7.95
C MET A 190 1.91 6.16 7.47
N ASP A 191 1.29 5.09 6.96
CA ASP A 191 -0.12 5.10 6.54
C ASP A 191 -1.03 5.44 7.74
N ALA A 192 -0.78 4.87 8.92
CA ALA A 192 -1.52 5.17 10.14
C ALA A 192 -1.35 6.61 10.63
N VAL A 193 -0.16 7.21 10.47
CA VAL A 193 0.04 8.65 10.74
C VAL A 193 -0.66 9.50 9.69
N GLY A 194 -0.56 9.13 8.41
CA GLY A 194 -1.23 9.79 7.30
C GLY A 194 -2.75 9.84 7.46
N GLU A 195 -3.37 8.76 7.95
CA GLU A 195 -4.81 8.75 8.26
C GLU A 195 -5.19 9.86 9.24
N ILE A 196 -4.37 10.12 10.26
CA ILE A 196 -4.63 11.15 11.27
C ILE A 196 -4.36 12.54 10.71
N VAL A 197 -3.21 12.73 10.08
CA VAL A 197 -2.76 14.04 9.55
C VAL A 197 -3.70 14.55 8.46
N GLN A 198 -4.18 13.67 7.58
CA GLN A 198 -5.09 14.04 6.49
C GLN A 198 -6.57 14.09 6.94
N GLY A 199 -6.87 13.84 8.21
CA GLY A 199 -8.23 13.92 8.75
C GLY A 199 -9.15 12.75 8.35
N PHE A 200 -8.59 11.63 7.86
CA PHE A 200 -9.34 10.41 7.53
C PHE A 200 -9.53 9.47 8.73
N ALA A 201 -8.83 9.70 9.83
CA ALA A 201 -9.04 8.98 11.08
C ALA A 201 -10.49 9.18 11.54
N LYS A 202 -11.18 8.08 11.90
CA LYS A 202 -12.54 8.16 12.43
C LYS A 202 -12.54 9.16 13.59
N PRO A 203 -13.42 10.18 13.57
CA PRO A 203 -13.65 10.96 14.79
C PRO A 203 -14.07 9.99 15.89
N LYS A 204 -13.59 10.20 17.12
CA LYS A 204 -14.19 9.55 18.28
C LYS A 204 -15.68 9.93 18.24
N VAL A 205 -16.53 8.97 17.92
CA VAL A 205 -17.97 9.12 18.17
C VAL A 205 -18.06 9.18 19.69
N GLY A 206 -18.17 10.39 20.23
CA GLY A 206 -18.50 10.60 21.62
C GLY A 206 -19.92 10.07 21.84
N LEU A 207 -20.01 9.01 22.63
CA LEU A 207 -21.13 8.74 23.52
C LEU A 207 -20.52 8.40 24.88
#